data_AF-A0AAV0XXM8-F1
#
_entry.id   AF-A0AAV0XXM8-F1
#
_cell.length_a   1.000
_cell.length_b   1.000
_cell.length_c   1.000
_cell.angle_alpha   90.00
_cell.angle_beta   90.00
_cell.angle_gamma   90.00
#
_symmetry.space_group_name_H-M   'P 1'
#
loop_
_entity.id
_entity.type
_entity.pdbx_description
1 polymer ?
#
loop_
_entity_poly.entity_id
_entity_poly.type
_entity_poly.pdbx_seq_one_letter_code
_entity_poly.pdbx_strand_id
1 'polypeptide(L)'
;MSLQTIYGTSSNPAADLVNLKTRGFLTHPNHYLFKLLESLELCFMKHAESLSPFDDTHEEFFQTENITITFPCNLHKTEIITDIFIMYSTMRMRQYSYTKNQEAKKLNKTKKKISKLVSS
;
A
#
# COMPACT_ATOMS: atom_id res chain seq x y z
N MET A 1 -37.48 11.53 4.65
CA MET A 1 -36.74 10.27 4.92
C MET A 1 -35.26 10.57 4.82
N SER A 2 -34.66 10.94 5.93
CA SER A 2 -33.20 11.11 6.05
C SER A 2 -32.58 9.73 6.20
N LEU A 3 -31.67 9.37 5.27
CA LEU A 3 -30.76 8.25 5.47
C LEU A 3 -29.84 8.65 6.63
N GLN A 4 -30.17 8.22 7.84
CA GLN A 4 -29.26 8.25 8.97
C GLN A 4 -28.10 7.33 8.63
N THR A 5 -26.99 7.95 8.24
CA THR A 5 -25.71 7.32 8.02
C THR A 5 -25.30 6.61 9.32
N ILE A 6 -25.32 5.28 9.30
CA ILE A 6 -24.88 4.39 10.41
C ILE A 6 -23.37 4.50 10.68
N TYR A 7 -22.63 5.26 9.86
CA TYR A 7 -21.23 5.56 10.10
C TYR A 7 -21.12 6.88 10.85
N GLY A 8 -20.75 6.78 12.12
CA GLY A 8 -20.48 7.91 13.00
C GLY A 8 -19.67 8.98 12.28
N THR A 9 -20.12 10.22 12.45
CA THR A 9 -19.35 11.43 12.14
C THR A 9 -18.14 11.50 13.05
N SER A 10 -17.13 10.67 12.81
CA SER A 10 -15.78 10.90 13.33
C SER A 10 -15.06 11.74 12.29
N SER A 11 -14.72 12.99 12.62
CA SER A 11 -13.81 13.83 11.83
C SER A 11 -12.41 13.22 11.83
N ASN A 12 -12.22 12.14 11.07
CA ASN A 12 -10.92 11.53 10.88
C ASN A 12 -10.29 12.20 9.65
N PRO A 13 -9.13 12.88 9.77
CA PRO A 13 -8.47 13.52 8.62
C PRO A 13 -8.19 12.57 7.45
N ALA A 14 -8.01 11.27 7.72
CA ALA A 14 -7.88 10.25 6.68
C ALA A 14 -9.17 10.07 5.85
N ALA A 15 -10.33 10.28 6.48
CA ALA A 15 -11.61 10.24 5.79
C ALA A 15 -11.82 11.47 4.89
N ASP A 16 -11.26 12.62 5.26
CA ASP A 16 -11.40 13.85 4.48
C ASP A 16 -10.77 13.71 3.09
N LEU A 17 -9.60 13.09 2.96
CA LEU A 17 -8.94 12.88 1.67
C LEU A 17 -9.73 11.95 0.74
N VAL A 18 -10.27 10.85 1.28
CA VAL A 18 -11.09 9.90 0.53
C VAL A 18 -12.41 10.56 0.09
N ASN A 19 -13.05 11.31 1.00
CA ASN A 19 -14.25 12.08 0.71
C ASN A 19 -13.99 13.15 -0.37
N LEU A 20 -12.85 13.85 -0.30
CA LEU A 20 -12.46 14.87 -1.28
C LEU A 20 -12.27 14.25 -2.67
N LYS A 21 -11.60 13.09 -2.74
CA LYS A 21 -11.25 12.44 -4.00
C LYS A 21 -12.45 11.77 -4.66
N THR A 22 -13.40 11.26 -3.87
CA THR A 22 -14.43 10.34 -4.37
C THR A 22 -15.85 10.72 -4.03
N ARG A 23 -16.07 11.92 -3.47
CA ARG A 23 -17.40 12.44 -3.11
C ARG A 23 -18.21 11.46 -2.23
N GLY A 24 -17.53 10.64 -1.44
CA GLY A 24 -18.14 9.65 -0.53
C GLY A 24 -18.47 8.28 -1.14
N PHE A 25 -18.05 7.98 -2.37
CA PHE A 25 -18.31 6.68 -3.00
C PHE A 25 -17.30 5.58 -2.65
N LEU A 26 -16.16 5.91 -2.03
CA LEU A 26 -15.23 4.93 -1.50
C LEU A 26 -15.46 4.68 -0.02
N THR A 27 -15.26 3.43 0.38
CA THR A 27 -15.25 3.00 1.78
C THR A 27 -13.98 3.48 2.47
N HIS A 28 -14.13 4.04 3.67
CA HIS A 28 -12.99 4.31 4.55
C HIS A 28 -12.46 3.00 5.12
N PRO A 29 -11.14 2.73 5.05
CA PRO A 29 -10.58 1.54 5.67
C PRO A 29 -10.80 1.61 7.19
N ASN A 30 -11.11 0.46 7.78
CA ASN A 30 -11.14 0.31 9.23
C ASN A 30 -9.77 0.72 9.82
N HIS A 31 -9.75 1.44 10.95
CA HIS A 31 -8.54 1.88 11.63
C HIS A 31 -7.51 0.75 11.85
N TYR A 32 -7.98 -0.45 12.21
CA TYR A 32 -7.10 -1.61 12.40
C TYR A 32 -6.49 -2.10 11.09
N LEU A 33 -7.29 -2.11 10.02
CA LEU A 33 -6.80 -2.45 8.68
C LEU A 33 -5.79 -1.40 8.21
N PHE A 34 -6.04 -0.11 8.43
CA PHE A 34 -5.12 0.95 8.07
C PHE A 34 -3.75 0.77 8.74
N LYS A 35 -3.73 0.52 10.06
CA LYS A 35 -2.47 0.27 10.80
C LYS A 35 -1.73 -0.97 10.29
N LEU A 36 -2.46 -2.04 9.98
CA LEU A 36 -1.89 -3.26 9.42
C LEU A 36 -1.22 -2.98 8.07
N LEU A 37 -1.90 -2.24 7.19
CA LEU A 37 -1.37 -1.86 5.88
C LEU A 37 -0.19 -0.88 5.98
N GLU A 38 -0.20 0.02 6.97
CA GLU A 38 0.92 0.94 7.24
C GLU A 38 2.19 0.18 7.63
N SER A 39 2.07 -0.77 8.54
CA SER A 39 3.18 -1.65 8.95
C SER A 39 3.71 -2.49 7.78
N LEU A 40 2.79 -3.04 6.98
CA LEU A 40 3.15 -3.79 5.78
C LEU A 40 3.85 -2.93 4.73
N GLU A 41 3.41 -1.69 4.49
CA GLU A 41 4.09 -0.75 3.59
C GLU A 41 5.50 -0.44 4.08
N LEU A 42 5.69 -0.25 5.38
CA LEU A 42 7.01 0.01 5.96
C LEU A 42 7.95 -1.18 5.75
N CYS A 43 7.48 -2.42 5.93
CA CYS A 43 8.26 -3.61 5.60
C CYS A 43 8.57 -3.68 4.10
N PHE A 44 7.54 -3.53 3.25
CA PHE A 44 7.70 -3.58 1.80
C PHE A 44 8.73 -2.57 1.30
N MET A 45 8.69 -1.33 1.79
CA MET A 45 9.59 -0.28 1.34
C MET A 45 11.06 -0.53 1.70
N LYS A 46 11.35 -1.31 2.76
CA LYS A 46 12.71 -1.75 3.08
C LYS A 46 13.25 -2.76 2.06
N HIS A 47 12.36 -3.64 1.57
CA HIS A 47 12.72 -4.76 0.69
C HIS A 47 12.37 -4.53 -0.78
N ALA A 48 11.81 -3.37 -1.14
CA ALA A 48 11.29 -3.12 -2.49
C ALA A 48 12.35 -3.25 -3.62
N GLU A 49 13.63 -3.11 -3.29
CA GLU A 49 14.77 -3.28 -4.21
C GLU A 49 15.57 -4.56 -3.95
N SER A 50 15.12 -5.45 -3.07
CA SER A 50 15.78 -6.71 -2.80
C SER A 50 15.63 -7.70 -3.97
N LEU A 51 16.35 -8.82 -3.89
CA LEU A 51 16.27 -9.86 -4.92
C LEU A 51 14.92 -10.60 -4.88
N SER A 52 14.36 -10.80 -3.68
CA SER A 52 13.02 -11.36 -3.50
C SER A 52 12.16 -10.47 -2.59
N PRO A 53 11.64 -9.33 -3.12
CA PRO A 53 10.89 -8.37 -2.31
C PRO A 53 9.66 -8.98 -1.63
N PHE A 54 9.07 -10.01 -2.22
CA PHE A 54 7.90 -10.68 -1.64
C PHE A 54 8.29 -11.52 -0.42
N ASP A 55 9.28 -12.39 -0.55
CA ASP A 55 9.70 -13.31 0.51
C ASP A 55 10.33 -12.53 1.67
N ASP A 56 11.20 -11.56 1.36
CA ASP A 56 11.86 -10.75 2.38
C ASP A 56 10.84 -9.91 3.18
N THR A 57 9.82 -9.37 2.50
CA THR A 57 8.71 -8.66 3.18
C THR A 57 7.87 -9.62 4.02
N HIS A 58 7.60 -10.83 3.52
CA HIS A 58 6.83 -11.85 4.24
C HIS A 58 7.55 -12.25 5.54
N GLU A 59 8.84 -12.57 5.44
CA GLU A 59 9.64 -12.94 6.60
C GLU A 59 9.68 -11.83 7.64
N GLU A 60 10.00 -10.58 7.26
CA GLU A 60 10.05 -9.50 8.24
C GLU A 60 8.68 -9.20 8.84
N PHE A 61 7.63 -9.13 8.03
CA PHE A 61 6.28 -8.77 8.48
C PHE A 61 5.76 -9.77 9.52
N PHE A 62 5.84 -11.07 9.23
CA PHE A 62 5.33 -12.09 10.14
C PHE A 62 6.27 -12.39 11.33
N GLN A 63 7.56 -12.04 11.25
CA GLN A 63 8.49 -12.14 12.40
C GLN A 63 8.40 -10.92 13.33
N THR A 64 8.15 -9.73 12.79
CA THR A 64 8.21 -8.47 13.54
C THR A 64 6.85 -8.10 14.13
N GLU A 65 5.74 -8.49 13.50
CA GLU A 65 4.44 -8.05 13.96
C GLU A 65 3.90 -8.86 15.15
N ASN A 66 3.91 -8.21 16.32
CA ASN A 66 2.92 -8.48 17.36
C ASN A 66 1.58 -7.85 16.95
N ILE A 67 0.87 -8.46 15.99
CA ILE A 67 -0.45 -7.99 15.54
C ILE A 67 -1.41 -8.02 16.72
N THR A 68 -1.66 -6.85 17.32
CA THR A 68 -2.59 -6.62 18.43
C THR A 68 -4.04 -6.49 17.98
N ILE A 69 -4.40 -7.19 16.89
CA ILE A 69 -5.78 -7.28 16.42
C ILE A 69 -6.39 -8.53 17.04
N THR A 70 -7.49 -8.35 17.78
CA THR A 70 -8.26 -9.44 18.35
C THR A 70 -9.17 -10.02 17.27
N PHE A 71 -9.03 -11.32 17.02
CA PHE A 71 -9.92 -12.06 16.13
C PHE A 71 -10.76 -13.02 16.96
N PRO A 72 -12.06 -13.18 16.64
CA PRO A 72 -12.93 -14.12 17.35
C PRO A 72 -12.58 -15.59 17.03
N CYS A 73 -11.84 -15.84 15.95
CA CYS A 73 -11.39 -17.16 15.54
C CYS A 73 -9.92 -17.09 15.07
N ASN A 74 -9.07 -17.95 15.63
CA ASN A 74 -7.64 -18.01 15.28
C ASN A 74 -7.40 -18.58 13.86
N LEU A 75 -8.26 -19.47 13.37
CA LEU A 75 -8.12 -20.01 12.01
C LEU A 75 -8.34 -18.90 10.96
N HIS A 76 -9.48 -18.21 11.06
CA HIS A 76 -9.81 -17.10 10.17
C HIS A 76 -8.86 -15.91 10.34
N LYS A 77 -8.22 -15.75 11.52
CA LYS A 77 -7.16 -14.74 11.71
C LYS A 77 -6.03 -14.95 10.70
N THR A 78 -5.48 -16.16 10.66
CA THR A 78 -4.35 -16.47 9.79
C THR A 78 -4.75 -16.31 8.33
N GLU A 79 -5.89 -16.86 7.92
CA GLU A 79 -6.40 -16.76 6.54
C GLU A 79 -6.55 -15.30 6.11
N ILE A 80 -7.24 -14.47 6.90
CA ILE A 80 -7.49 -13.06 6.56
C ILE A 80 -6.19 -12.25 6.50
N ILE A 81 -5.26 -12.46 7.44
CA ILE A 81 -3.97 -11.74 7.44
C ILE A 81 -3.14 -12.16 6.23
N THR A 82 -3.10 -13.45 5.90
CA THR A 82 -2.41 -13.97 4.72
C THR A 82 -3.02 -13.41 3.43
N ASP A 83 -4.35 -13.35 3.32
CA ASP A 83 -5.03 -12.76 2.17
C ASP A 83 -4.70 -11.27 2.01
N ILE A 84 -4.77 -10.51 3.11
CA ILE A 84 -4.40 -9.09 3.12
C ILE A 84 -2.95 -8.92 2.65
N PHE A 85 -2.03 -9.71 3.20
CA PHE A 85 -0.63 -9.68 2.84
C PHE A 85 -0.43 -9.94 1.33
N ILE A 86 -0.97 -11.05 0.82
CA ILE A 86 -0.81 -11.45 -0.58
C ILE A 86 -1.39 -10.39 -1.51
N MET A 87 -2.61 -9.93 -1.24
CA MET A 87 -3.28 -8.92 -2.05
C MET A 87 -2.48 -7.62 -2.06
N TYR A 88 -2.09 -7.13 -0.89
CA TYR A 88 -1.37 -5.87 -0.77
C TYR A 88 0.00 -5.95 -1.44
N SER A 89 0.82 -6.93 -1.08
CA SER A 89 2.18 -7.09 -1.62
C SER A 89 2.15 -7.22 -3.14
N THR A 90 1.24 -8.03 -3.69
CA THR A 90 1.11 -8.17 -5.16
C THR A 90 0.76 -6.85 -5.84
N MET A 91 -0.22 -6.11 -5.31
CA MET A 91 -0.59 -4.81 -5.86
C MET A 91 0.55 -3.80 -5.74
N ARG A 92 1.22 -3.79 -4.59
CA ARG A 92 2.24 -2.81 -4.26
C ARG A 92 3.51 -3.00 -5.07
N MET A 93 3.92 -4.24 -5.30
CA MET A 93 5.01 -4.58 -6.23
C MET A 93 4.72 -4.07 -7.64
N ARG A 94 3.51 -4.30 -8.17
CA ARG A 94 3.11 -3.79 -9.50
C ARG A 94 3.19 -2.28 -9.57
N GLN A 95 2.67 -1.59 -8.55
CA GLN A 95 2.76 -0.13 -8.45
C GLN A 95 4.21 0.36 -8.40
N TYR A 96 5.05 -0.32 -7.61
CA TYR A 96 6.47 0.02 -7.48
C TYR A 96 7.21 -0.11 -8.81
N SER A 97 7.10 -1.26 -9.47
CA SER A 97 7.71 -1.50 -10.78
C SER A 97 7.23 -0.51 -11.83
N TYR A 98 5.94 -0.17 -11.83
CA TYR A 98 5.38 0.83 -12.74
C TYR A 98 6.04 2.20 -12.54
N THR A 99 6.14 2.67 -11.29
CA THR A 99 6.76 3.95 -10.95
C THR A 99 8.24 4.00 -11.35
N LYS A 100 9.02 2.97 -10.98
CA LYS A 100 10.44 2.87 -11.37
C LYS A 100 10.64 2.87 -12.88
N ASN A 101 9.79 2.16 -13.61
CA ASN A 101 9.82 2.16 -15.07
C ASN A 101 9.51 3.54 -15.67
N GLN A 102 8.58 4.29 -15.08
CA GLN A 102 8.32 5.67 -15.50
C GLN A 102 9.51 6.60 -15.26
N GLU A 103 10.16 6.48 -14.10
CA GLU A 103 11.37 7.25 -13.76
C GLU A 103 12.52 6.95 -14.73
N ALA A 104 12.78 5.67 -14.99
CA ALA A 104 13.78 5.24 -15.95
C ALA A 104 13.51 5.79 -17.36
N LYS A 105 12.25 5.78 -17.82
CA LYS A 105 11.85 6.38 -19.10
C LYS A 105 12.15 7.89 -19.15
N LYS A 106 11.85 8.63 -18.09
CA LYS A 106 12.16 10.07 -18.00
C LYS A 106 13.66 10.31 -18.08
N LEU A 107 14.44 9.56 -17.32
CA LEU A 107 15.90 9.68 -17.27
C LEU A 107 16.55 9.37 -18.61
N ASN A 108 16.09 8.32 -19.30
CA ASN A 108 16.54 7.96 -20.64
C ASN A 108 16.19 9.03 -21.69
N LYS A 109 15.02 9.65 -21.59
CA LYS A 109 14.64 10.77 -22.47
C LYS A 109 15.61 11.94 -22.30
N THR A 110 15.98 12.27 -21.07
CA THR A 110 16.96 13.34 -20.78
C THR A 110 18.35 12.99 -21.31
N LYS A 111 18.85 11.77 -21.05
CA LYS A 111 20.15 11.30 -21.58
C LYS A 111 20.20 11.36 -23.11
N LYS A 112 19.13 10.93 -23.80
CA LYS A 112 19.01 11.00 -25.26
C LYS A 112 19.04 12.43 -25.79
N LYS A 113 18.43 13.38 -25.08
CA LYS A 113 18.48 14.81 -25.45
C LYS A 113 19.89 15.37 -25.31
N ILE A 114 20.55 15.12 -24.18
CA ILE A 114 21.92 15.60 -23.92
C ILE A 114 22.88 15.04 -24.97
N SER A 115 22.81 13.73 -25.28
CA SER A 115 23.66 13.11 -26.29
C SER A 115 23.52 13.72 -27.70
N LYS A 116 22.38 14.32 -28.03
CA LYS A 116 22.17 15.02 -29.31
C LYS A 116 22.67 16.46 -29.32
N LEU A 117 22.86 17.06 -28.15
CA LEU A 117 23.37 18.42 -27.99
C LEU A 117 24.90 18.46 -27.93
N VAL A 118 25.52 17.34 -27.55
CA VAL A 118 26.98 17.14 -27.65
C VAL A 118 27.28 16.54 -29.03
N SER A 119 27.05 17.31 -30.08
CA SER A 119 27.62 17.05 -31.40
C SER A 119 29.01 17.70 -31.45
N SER A 120 30.05 16.86 -31.50
CA SER A 120 31.39 17.23 -31.99
C SER A 120 31.34 17.50 -33.49
#